data_AF-A0A7S2VIP5-F1
#
_entry.id   AF-A0A7S2VIP5-F1
#
_cell.length_a   1.000
_cell.length_b   1.000
_cell.length_c   1.000
_cell.angle_alpha   90.00
_cell.angle_beta   90.00
_cell.angle_gamma   90.00
#
_symmetry.space_group_name_H-M   'P 1'
#
loop_
_entity.id
_entity.type
_entity.pdbx_description
1 polymer ?
#
loop_
_entity_poly.entity_id
_entity_poly.type
_entity_poly.pdbx_seq_one_letter_code
_entity_poly.pdbx_strand_id
1 'polypeptide(L)'
;YLHRVRQWADARRVSVAEAIASHGAAGSGALASESFAHACEASRFGLSRFEAERMFDKMSSPTVDGSSKQLLAAHVDLWLKGLDQAKLPELQWTRDVVTDINRRAIAEGTSLARALAGSGQETAAASELRREFERHLGLDPQQWATILAFMHKQPDGLVLWRDFLQWAGI
;
A
#
# COMPACT_ATOMS: atom_id res chain seq x y z
N TYR A 1 -0.32 -2.08 0.23
CA TYR A 1 0.50 -1.58 1.36
C TYR A 1 1.45 -2.65 1.86
N LEU A 2 1.01 -3.89 2.13
CA LEU A 2 1.87 -4.99 2.58
C LEU A 2 3.04 -5.34 1.63
N HIS A 3 2.81 -5.35 0.31
CA HIS A 3 3.89 -5.57 -0.65
C HIS A 3 4.94 -4.44 -0.62
N ARG A 4 4.57 -3.19 -0.30
CA ARG A 4 5.52 -2.07 -0.17
C ARG A 4 6.41 -2.23 1.06
N VAL A 5 5.81 -2.66 2.17
CA VAL A 5 6.55 -3.01 3.39
C VAL A 5 7.53 -4.16 3.11
N ARG A 6 7.10 -5.18 2.35
CA ARG A 6 7.98 -6.29 1.95
C ARG A 6 9.09 -5.84 1.00
N GLN A 7 8.77 -5.08 -0.05
CA GLN A 7 9.78 -4.52 -0.96
C GLN A 7 10.79 -3.64 -0.22
N TRP A 8 10.34 -2.84 0.75
CA TRP A 8 11.20 -2.05 1.62
C TRP A 8 12.17 -2.93 2.42
N ALA A 9 11.67 -4.03 2.99
CA ALA A 9 12.46 -4.97 3.79
C ALA A 9 13.49 -5.71 2.92
N ASP A 10 13.06 -6.20 1.77
CA ASP A 10 13.91 -6.90 0.80
C ASP A 10 15.03 -5.99 0.28
N ALA A 11 14.71 -4.73 -0.07
CA ALA A 11 15.68 -3.74 -0.56
C ALA A 11 16.75 -3.38 0.49
N ARG A 12 16.38 -3.40 1.78
CA ARG A 12 17.29 -3.04 2.89
C ARG A 12 17.94 -4.24 3.55
N ARG A 13 17.51 -5.46 3.23
CA ARG A 13 17.95 -6.72 3.87
C ARG A 13 17.79 -6.68 5.40
N VAL A 14 16.68 -6.11 5.87
CA VAL A 14 16.35 -6.01 7.30
C VAL A 14 14.98 -6.61 7.56
N SER A 15 14.76 -7.08 8.79
CA SER A 15 13.45 -7.52 9.24
C SER A 15 12.54 -6.32 9.52
N VAL A 16 11.24 -6.46 9.22
CA VAL A 16 10.25 -5.43 9.59
C VAL A 16 10.03 -5.45 11.09
N ALA A 17 10.06 -6.63 11.70
CA ALA A 17 10.00 -6.78 13.16
C ALA A 17 11.14 -6.02 13.85
N GLU A 18 12.38 -6.15 13.38
CA GLU A 18 13.53 -5.41 13.92
C GLU A 18 13.35 -3.90 13.80
N ALA A 19 12.84 -3.42 12.66
CA ALA A 19 12.64 -2.00 12.41
C ALA A 19 11.61 -1.34 13.34
N ILE A 20 10.60 -2.10 13.81
CA ILE A 20 9.51 -1.56 14.63
C ILE A 20 9.59 -1.98 16.11
N ALA A 21 10.45 -2.92 16.48
CA ALA A 21 10.51 -3.49 17.83
C ALA A 21 10.76 -2.44 18.92
N SER A 22 11.57 -1.42 18.64
CA SER A 22 11.89 -0.34 19.60
C SER A 22 10.69 0.54 19.95
N HIS A 23 9.59 0.45 19.21
CA HIS A 23 8.37 1.21 19.46
C HIS A 23 7.35 0.44 20.33
N GLY A 24 7.63 -0.82 20.66
CA GLY A 24 6.77 -1.66 21.49
C GLY A 24 6.86 -1.31 22.98
N ALA A 25 5.84 -1.71 23.74
CA ALA A 25 5.83 -1.56 25.19
C ALA A 25 6.98 -2.36 25.85
N ALA A 26 7.59 -1.78 26.89
CA ALA A 26 8.68 -2.41 27.63
C ALA A 26 8.27 -3.79 28.18
N GLY A 27 9.09 -4.81 27.96
CA GLY A 27 8.89 -6.18 28.45
C GLY A 27 8.02 -7.06 27.54
N SER A 28 6.98 -6.54 26.88
CA SER A 28 6.14 -7.33 25.96
C SER A 28 6.51 -7.19 24.50
N GLY A 29 7.13 -6.06 24.10
CA GLY A 29 7.37 -5.73 22.70
C GLY A 29 6.09 -5.58 21.86
N ALA A 30 4.94 -5.47 22.54
CA ALA A 30 3.64 -5.33 21.90
C ALA A 30 3.39 -3.87 21.49
N LEU A 31 2.86 -3.70 20.28
CA LEU A 31 2.52 -2.41 19.69
C LEU A 31 1.00 -2.23 19.76
N ALA A 32 0.55 -1.07 20.24
CA ALA A 32 -0.80 -0.57 20.02
C ALA A 32 -0.90 0.09 18.63
N SER A 33 -2.12 0.39 18.16
CA SER A 33 -2.35 0.97 16.83
C SER A 33 -1.54 2.24 16.59
N GLU A 34 -1.53 3.17 17.55
CA GLU A 34 -0.78 4.43 17.42
C GLU A 34 0.74 4.22 17.39
N SER A 35 1.27 3.38 18.29
CA SER A 35 2.69 3.03 18.31
C SER A 35 3.13 2.36 17.00
N PHE A 36 2.26 1.54 16.42
CA PHE A 36 2.51 0.89 15.14
C PHE A 36 2.49 1.88 13.95
N ALA A 37 1.50 2.77 13.90
CA ALA A 37 1.44 3.81 12.89
C ALA A 37 2.68 4.72 12.94
N HIS A 38 3.10 5.10 14.14
CA HIS A 38 4.32 5.87 14.35
C HIS A 38 5.59 5.10 13.95
N ALA A 39 5.68 3.80 14.26
CA ALA A 39 6.81 2.96 13.84
C ALA A 39 6.91 2.84 12.30
N CYS A 40 5.76 2.75 11.61
CA CYS A 40 5.71 2.70 10.15
C CYS A 40 6.20 4.00 9.50
N GLU A 41 5.83 5.14 10.11
CA GLU A 41 6.27 6.47 9.68
C GLU A 41 7.77 6.66 9.93
N ALA A 42 8.26 6.36 11.15
CA ALA A 42 9.66 6.47 11.53
C ALA A 42 10.57 5.58 10.66
N SER A 43 10.11 4.37 10.34
CA SER A 43 10.83 3.43 9.45
C SER A 43 10.72 3.78 7.97
N ARG A 44 9.92 4.79 7.61
CA ARG A 44 9.68 5.25 6.25
C ARG A 44 9.22 4.12 5.32
N PHE A 45 8.25 3.32 5.77
CA PHE A 45 7.64 2.28 4.93
C PHE A 45 6.81 2.84 3.76
N GLY A 46 6.63 4.16 3.69
CA GLY A 46 5.79 4.82 2.69
C GLY A 46 4.30 4.58 2.90
N LEU A 47 3.88 4.14 4.09
CA LEU A 47 2.48 3.95 4.42
C LEU A 47 1.86 5.27 4.88
N SER A 48 0.62 5.54 4.45
CA SER A 48 -0.20 6.54 5.15
C SER A 48 -0.66 6.01 6.50
N ARG A 49 -1.07 6.92 7.40
CA ARG A 49 -1.65 6.52 8.71
C ARG A 49 -2.81 5.53 8.55
N PHE A 50 -3.72 5.80 7.62
CA PHE A 50 -4.83 4.90 7.32
C PHE A 50 -4.37 3.52 6.83
N GLU A 51 -3.31 3.44 6.02
CA GLU A 51 -2.75 2.16 5.57
C GLU A 51 -2.12 1.39 6.73
N ALA A 52 -1.42 2.08 7.63
CA ALA A 52 -0.85 1.49 8.84
C ALA A 52 -1.95 0.99 9.80
N GLU A 53 -3.02 1.74 10.00
CA GLU A 53 -4.16 1.35 10.83
C GLU A 53 -4.90 0.13 10.26
N ARG A 54 -5.17 0.09 8.94
CA ARG A 54 -5.75 -1.11 8.31
C ARG A 54 -4.83 -2.33 8.41
N MET A 55 -3.52 -2.11 8.31
CA MET A 55 -2.53 -3.17 8.47
C MET A 55 -2.54 -3.70 9.91
N PHE A 56 -2.59 -2.80 10.91
CA PHE A 56 -2.75 -3.16 12.31
C PHE A 56 -4.02 -3.97 12.56
N ASP A 57 -5.16 -3.53 12.05
CA ASP A 57 -6.44 -4.21 12.24
C ASP A 57 -6.46 -5.65 11.68
N LYS A 58 -5.72 -5.90 10.59
CA LYS A 58 -5.60 -7.25 10.01
C LYS A 58 -4.66 -8.17 10.77
N MET A 59 -3.63 -7.64 11.43
CA MET A 59 -2.53 -8.43 12.00
C MET A 59 -2.54 -8.49 13.54
N SER A 60 -3.22 -7.55 14.18
CA SER A 60 -3.33 -7.48 15.63
C SER A 60 -4.26 -8.56 16.18
N SER A 61 -4.01 -8.97 17.41
CA SER A 61 -4.84 -9.89 18.17
C SER A 61 -5.47 -9.14 19.35
N PRO A 62 -6.69 -9.50 19.78
CA PRO A 62 -7.26 -8.95 21.00
C PRO A 62 -6.36 -9.29 22.20
N THR A 63 -6.29 -8.37 23.17
CA THR A 63 -5.65 -8.61 24.46
C THR A 63 -6.40 -9.67 25.26
N VAL A 64 -5.76 -10.21 26.31
CA VAL A 64 -6.32 -11.29 27.15
C VAL A 64 -7.67 -10.89 27.77
N ASP A 65 -7.83 -9.61 28.09
CA ASP A 65 -9.06 -9.02 28.62
C ASP A 65 -10.05 -8.58 27.53
N GLY A 66 -9.70 -8.70 26.25
CA GLY A 66 -10.51 -8.33 25.09
C GLY A 66 -10.77 -6.83 24.93
N SER A 67 -10.18 -5.97 25.78
CA SER A 67 -10.45 -4.53 25.83
C SER A 67 -9.75 -3.74 24.72
N SER A 68 -8.67 -4.30 24.15
CA SER A 68 -7.87 -3.66 23.12
C SER A 68 -7.28 -4.68 22.15
N LYS A 69 -6.65 -4.21 21.08
CA LYS A 69 -5.85 -5.05 20.17
C LYS A 69 -4.38 -4.71 20.32
N GLN A 70 -3.52 -5.71 20.19
CA GLN A 70 -2.07 -5.58 20.20
C GLN A 70 -1.42 -6.37 19.07
N LEU A 71 -0.30 -5.87 18.58
CA LEU A 71 0.49 -6.48 17.53
C LEU A 71 1.91 -6.74 18.05
N LEU A 72 2.35 -8.00 18.02
CA LEU A 72 3.76 -8.32 18.27
C LEU A 72 4.57 -8.06 17.00
N ALA A 73 5.72 -7.39 17.12
CA ALA A 73 6.58 -7.08 15.98
C ALA A 73 6.92 -8.32 15.14
N ALA A 74 7.24 -9.44 15.81
CA ALA A 74 7.54 -10.72 15.17
C ALA A 74 6.39 -11.28 14.32
N HIS A 75 5.13 -10.95 14.65
CA HIS A 75 3.98 -11.38 13.84
C HIS A 75 3.92 -10.68 12.49
N VAL A 76 4.49 -9.48 12.36
CA VAL A 76 4.51 -8.76 11.08
C VAL A 76 5.34 -9.51 10.05
N ASP A 77 6.53 -9.97 10.42
CA ASP A 77 7.37 -10.78 9.52
C ASP A 77 6.72 -12.11 9.15
N LEU A 78 6.04 -12.77 10.09
CA LEU A 78 5.31 -14.01 9.81
C LEU A 78 4.18 -13.76 8.81
N TRP A 79 3.43 -12.67 8.98
CA TRP A 79 2.39 -12.26 8.06
C TRP A 79 2.96 -11.95 6.66
N LEU A 80 4.09 -11.24 6.59
CA LEU A 80 4.77 -10.89 5.34
C LEU A 80 5.40 -12.10 4.62
N LYS A 81 5.87 -13.09 5.37
CA LYS A 81 6.36 -14.38 4.84
C LYS A 81 5.21 -15.26 4.34
N GLY A 82 4.09 -15.28 5.06
CA GLY A 82 2.87 -16.00 4.67
C GLY A 82 2.13 -15.37 3.48
N LEU A 83 2.39 -14.10 3.18
CA LEU A 83 1.90 -13.40 2.00
C LEU A 83 2.57 -13.94 0.74
N ASP A 84 1.94 -14.92 0.11
CA ASP A 84 2.19 -15.21 -1.30
C ASP A 84 1.59 -14.07 -2.13
N GLN A 85 2.44 -13.15 -2.61
CA GLN A 85 1.98 -12.00 -3.39
C GLN A 85 1.20 -12.43 -4.64
N ALA A 86 1.46 -13.62 -5.17
CA ALA A 86 0.72 -14.16 -6.31
C ALA A 86 -0.73 -14.56 -5.96
N LYS A 87 -1.10 -14.61 -4.67
CA LYS A 87 -2.41 -15.09 -4.19
C LYS A 87 -3.26 -14.02 -3.51
N LEU A 88 -2.84 -12.75 -3.51
CA LEU A 88 -3.68 -11.67 -2.98
C LEU A 88 -4.85 -11.39 -3.95
N PRO A 89 -6.12 -11.62 -3.57
CA PRO A 89 -7.25 -11.31 -4.45
C PRO A 89 -7.28 -9.83 -4.85
N GLU A 90 -6.89 -8.94 -3.93
CA GLU A 90 -6.82 -7.50 -4.20
C GLU A 90 -5.74 -7.14 -5.24
N LEU A 91 -4.68 -7.95 -5.37
CA LEU A 91 -3.66 -7.73 -6.38
C LEU A 91 -4.22 -7.97 -7.77
N GLN A 92 -4.86 -9.14 -7.98
CA GLN A 92 -5.44 -9.47 -9.28
C GLN A 92 -6.58 -8.51 -9.62
N TRP A 93 -7.46 -8.23 -8.65
CA TRP A 93 -8.51 -7.24 -8.81
C TRP A 93 -7.97 -5.86 -9.22
N THR A 94 -6.88 -5.40 -8.60
CA THR A 94 -6.27 -4.10 -8.96
C THR A 94 -5.78 -4.11 -10.40
N ARG A 95 -5.10 -5.18 -10.85
CA ARG A 95 -4.65 -5.30 -12.24
C ARG A 95 -5.81 -5.30 -13.22
N ASP A 96 -6.86 -6.06 -12.92
CA ASP A 96 -8.03 -6.17 -13.79
C ASP A 96 -8.75 -4.82 -13.92
N VAL A 97 -8.93 -4.10 -12.81
CA VAL A 97 -9.56 -2.77 -12.79
C VAL A 97 -8.73 -1.75 -13.55
N VAL A 98 -7.42 -1.67 -13.30
CA VAL A 98 -6.53 -0.73 -13.99
C VAL A 98 -6.48 -1.01 -15.50
N THR A 99 -6.48 -2.30 -15.88
CA THR A 99 -6.55 -2.72 -17.28
C THR A 99 -7.89 -2.35 -17.92
N ASP A 100 -9.02 -2.51 -17.21
CA ASP A 100 -10.33 -2.10 -17.72
C ASP A 100 -10.43 -0.58 -17.91
N ILE A 101 -9.92 0.20 -16.96
CA ILE A 101 -9.83 1.67 -17.07
C ILE A 101 -9.02 2.04 -18.31
N ASN A 102 -7.86 1.42 -18.53
CA ASN A 102 -7.06 1.68 -19.73
C ASN A 102 -7.76 1.27 -21.02
N ARG A 103 -8.49 0.15 -21.02
CA ARG A 103 -9.29 -0.28 -22.18
C ARG A 103 -10.37 0.75 -22.54
N ARG A 104 -11.04 1.32 -21.54
CA ARG A 104 -12.03 2.40 -21.73
C ARG A 104 -11.37 3.67 -22.25
N ALA A 105 -10.22 4.05 -21.70
CA ALA A 105 -9.43 5.17 -22.20
C ALA A 105 -9.04 4.99 -23.69
N ILE A 106 -8.66 3.77 -24.09
CA ILE A 106 -8.39 3.41 -25.49
C ILE A 106 -9.63 3.53 -26.38
N ALA A 107 -10.79 3.10 -25.89
CA ALA A 107 -12.05 3.26 -26.62
C ALA A 107 -12.43 4.73 -26.84
N GLU A 108 -12.01 5.63 -25.94
CA GLU A 108 -12.18 7.09 -26.05
C GLU A 108 -11.06 7.78 -26.86
N GLY A 109 -10.11 7.02 -27.42
CA GLY A 109 -9.04 7.53 -28.28
C GLY A 109 -7.77 8.00 -27.55
N THR A 110 -7.60 7.64 -26.28
CA THR A 110 -6.38 7.92 -25.49
C THR A 110 -5.84 6.65 -24.83
N SER A 111 -4.88 6.77 -23.91
CA SER A 111 -4.51 5.68 -23.00
C SER A 111 -4.12 6.28 -21.66
N LEU A 112 -4.13 5.50 -20.57
CA LEU A 112 -3.68 6.02 -19.28
C LEU A 112 -2.25 6.56 -19.36
N ALA A 113 -1.36 5.84 -20.05
CA ALA A 113 0.02 6.27 -20.26
C ALA A 113 0.10 7.59 -21.03
N ARG A 114 -0.72 7.76 -22.09
CA ARG A 114 -0.72 9.00 -22.89
C ARG A 114 -1.34 10.18 -22.14
N ALA A 115 -2.41 9.94 -21.39
CA ALA A 115 -3.08 10.96 -20.59
C ALA A 115 -2.17 11.48 -19.47
N LEU A 116 -1.45 10.58 -18.79
CA LEU A 116 -0.52 10.93 -17.72
C LEU A 116 0.81 11.50 -18.24
N ALA A 117 1.30 11.04 -19.39
CA ALA A 117 2.51 11.58 -20.01
C ALA A 117 2.36 13.02 -20.50
N GLY A 118 1.13 13.52 -20.66
CA GLY A 118 0.86 14.91 -21.07
C GLY A 118 1.45 15.96 -20.12
N SER A 119 1.79 15.60 -18.87
CA SER A 119 2.45 16.47 -17.90
C SER A 119 3.98 16.51 -18.05
N GLY A 120 4.58 15.63 -18.85
CA GLY A 120 6.03 15.51 -19.02
C GLY A 120 6.78 14.93 -17.82
N GLN A 121 6.08 14.53 -16.74
CA GLN A 121 6.67 13.98 -15.53
C GLN A 121 6.36 12.49 -15.38
N GLU A 122 7.33 11.70 -14.90
CA GLU A 122 7.14 10.26 -14.61
C GLU A 122 6.49 9.99 -13.25
N THR A 123 6.21 11.06 -12.52
CA THR A 123 5.56 11.07 -11.22
C THR A 123 4.29 11.90 -11.29
N ALA A 124 3.25 11.49 -10.56
CA ALA A 124 1.98 12.23 -10.47
C ALA A 124 1.45 12.20 -9.05
N ALA A 125 0.71 13.24 -8.66
CA ALA A 125 0.03 13.22 -7.37
C ALA A 125 -1.08 12.16 -7.38
N ALA A 126 -1.31 11.49 -6.24
CA ALA A 126 -2.36 10.47 -6.14
C ALA A 126 -3.75 11.02 -6.50
N SER A 127 -4.03 12.30 -6.22
CA SER A 127 -5.28 12.97 -6.61
C SER A 127 -5.43 13.13 -8.12
N GLU A 128 -4.34 13.36 -8.85
CA GLU A 128 -4.35 13.46 -10.31
C GLU A 128 -4.61 12.11 -10.97
N LEU A 129 -3.95 11.06 -10.45
CA LEU A 129 -4.21 9.69 -10.89
C LEU A 129 -5.65 9.28 -10.63
N ARG A 130 -6.19 9.61 -9.46
CA ARG A 130 -7.59 9.36 -9.13
C ARG A 130 -8.52 10.02 -10.13
N ARG A 131 -8.31 11.30 -10.41
CA ARG A 131 -9.10 12.08 -11.36
C ARG A 131 -9.05 11.46 -12.76
N GLU A 132 -7.88 11.01 -13.20
CA GLU A 132 -7.75 10.35 -14.51
C GLU A 132 -8.50 9.01 -14.56
N PHE A 133 -8.42 8.22 -13.49
CA PHE A 133 -9.09 6.92 -13.42
C PHE A 133 -10.62 7.09 -13.37
N GLU A 134 -11.09 8.07 -12.59
CA GLU A 134 -12.51 8.39 -12.42
C GLU A 134 -13.17 8.95 -13.68
N ARG A 135 -12.40 9.43 -14.67
CA ARG A 135 -12.95 9.79 -15.99
C ARG A 135 -13.54 8.59 -16.73
N HIS A 136 -12.95 7.41 -16.54
CA HIS A 136 -13.33 6.20 -17.28
C HIS A 136 -14.14 5.22 -16.41
N LEU A 137 -13.93 5.22 -15.10
CA LEU A 137 -14.62 4.34 -14.16
C LEU A 137 -14.77 5.02 -12.80
N GLY A 138 -16.00 5.20 -12.32
CA GLY A 138 -16.25 5.71 -10.97
C GLY A 138 -15.72 4.74 -9.92
N LEU A 139 -14.84 5.22 -9.04
CA LEU A 139 -14.25 4.44 -7.97
C LEU A 139 -14.78 4.90 -6.62
N ASP A 140 -15.30 3.97 -5.82
CA ASP A 140 -15.63 4.28 -4.44
C ASP A 140 -14.33 4.50 -3.59
N PRO A 141 -14.44 5.11 -2.40
CA PRO A 141 -13.27 5.37 -1.56
C PRO A 141 -12.46 4.13 -1.18
N GLN A 142 -13.11 2.97 -1.03
CA GLN A 142 -12.45 1.72 -0.66
C GLN A 142 -11.72 1.10 -1.85
N GLN A 143 -12.31 1.15 -3.04
CA GLN A 143 -11.70 0.74 -4.30
C GLN A 143 -10.46 1.59 -4.58
N TRP A 144 -10.59 2.92 -4.49
CA TRP A 144 -9.45 3.83 -4.66
C TRP A 144 -8.34 3.55 -3.63
N ALA A 145 -8.68 3.38 -2.36
CA ALA A 145 -7.70 3.04 -1.32
C ALA A 145 -6.98 1.71 -1.61
N THR A 146 -7.69 0.73 -2.21
CA THR A 146 -7.11 -0.55 -2.59
C THR A 146 -6.11 -0.39 -3.72
N ILE A 147 -6.46 0.32 -4.80
CA ILE A 147 -5.54 0.61 -5.91
C ILE A 147 -4.32 1.40 -5.41
N LEU A 148 -4.57 2.48 -4.66
CA LEU A 148 -3.53 3.34 -4.10
C LEU A 148 -2.55 2.56 -3.21
N ALA A 149 -3.00 1.49 -2.58
CA ALA A 149 -2.15 0.64 -1.77
C ALA A 149 -1.08 -0.09 -2.60
N PHE A 150 -1.30 -0.30 -3.91
CA PHE A 150 -0.41 -0.90 -4.91
C PHE A 150 0.45 0.09 -5.69
N MET A 151 0.24 1.39 -5.49
CA MET A 151 1.07 2.42 -6.09
C MET A 151 2.36 2.63 -5.29
N HIS A 152 3.49 2.72 -5.97
CA HIS A 152 4.75 3.10 -5.35
C HIS A 152 4.75 4.62 -5.09
N LYS A 153 4.65 5.00 -3.80
CA LYS A 153 4.68 6.39 -3.36
C LYS A 153 6.11 6.77 -2.98
N GLN A 154 6.60 7.86 -3.54
CA GLN A 154 7.84 8.51 -3.15
C GLN A 154 7.67 9.25 -1.81
N PRO A 155 8.78 9.62 -1.13
CA PRO A 155 8.73 10.32 0.16
C PRO A 155 7.99 11.66 0.13
N ASP A 156 7.91 12.29 -1.03
CA ASP A 156 7.17 13.54 -1.29
C ASP A 156 5.66 13.31 -1.54
N GLY A 157 5.20 12.06 -1.51
CA GLY A 157 3.81 11.68 -1.75
C GLY A 157 3.43 11.54 -3.22
N LEU A 158 4.36 11.71 -4.15
CA LEU A 158 4.14 11.47 -5.57
C LEU A 158 4.17 9.97 -5.89
N VAL A 159 3.49 9.57 -6.94
CA VAL A 159 3.40 8.18 -7.39
C VAL A 159 4.16 8.01 -8.70
N LEU A 160 5.02 6.99 -8.76
CA LEU A 160 5.65 6.52 -10.00
C LEU A 160 4.60 5.82 -10.88
N TRP A 161 3.90 6.60 -11.69
CA TRP A 161 2.73 6.11 -12.42
C TRP A 161 3.12 5.16 -13.56
N ARG A 162 4.28 5.36 -14.20
CA ARG A 162 4.75 4.50 -15.28
C ARG A 162 5.02 3.07 -14.78
N ASP A 163 5.76 2.96 -13.68
CA ASP A 163 6.06 1.67 -13.03
C ASP A 163 4.78 0.96 -12.60
N PHE A 164 3.81 1.72 -12.07
CA PHE A 164 2.52 1.18 -11.67
C PHE A 164 1.72 0.62 -12.87
N LEU A 165 1.65 1.35 -13.99
CA LEU A 165 0.98 0.88 -15.21
C LEU A 165 1.67 -0.37 -15.77
N GLN A 166 3.01 -0.37 -15.82
CA GLN A 166 3.77 -1.54 -16.29
C GLN A 166 3.55 -2.76 -15.39
N TRP A 167 3.50 -2.57 -14.07
CA TRP A 167 3.16 -3.64 -13.12
C TRP A 167 1.74 -4.18 -13.31
N ALA A 168 0.80 -3.32 -13.75
CA ALA A 168 -0.56 -3.70 -14.09
C ALA A 168 -0.67 -4.41 -15.44
N GLY A 169 0.37 -4.36 -16.28
CA GLY A 169 0.42 -4.99 -17.60
C GLY A 169 0.05 -4.07 -18.76
N ILE A 170 0.15 -2.75 -18.58
CA ILE A 170 -0.12 -1.71 -19.59
C ILE A 170 1.20 -1.15 -20.14
#